data_AF-A0A7C7JEF1-F1
#
_entry.id   AF-A0A7C7JEF1-F1
#
_cell.length_a   1.000
_cell.length_b   1.000
_cell.length_c   1.000
_cell.angle_alpha   90.00
_cell.angle_beta   90.00
_cell.angle_gamma   90.00
#
_symmetry.space_group_name_H-M   'P 1'
#
loop_
_entity.id
_entity.type
_entity.pdbx_description
1 polymer ?
#
loop_
_entity_poly.entity_id
_entity_poly.type
_entity_poly.pdbx_seq_one_letter_code
_entity_poly.pdbx_strand_id
1 'polypeptide(L)'
;MQHVELSSDTATTLPTQTTPLAFMFNSFYNQTKILQGSIVASNPVVTDVASFNKQTFDVDIDNAFQWNEFENQDLVSTTEYLPVYSKLKITFAGKILSTRTAPVRFRVTLFKLKNQPMVTSAKNFNMPYGLGAYWHMCQDDVTKKNYFSKKYHTVLMDKWLTIVPPTPHLTSQVVYRTLELPYSFGSLKPVTFDKQALPATQTVYTNIPQEDVIWCLISSNQTSDSGINLNIERTNYWRDKHGVQG
;
A
#
# COMPACT_ATOMS: atom_id res chain seq x y z
N MET A 1 9.93 12.20 4.11
CA MET A 1 8.55 11.64 4.15
C MET A 1 8.08 11.29 2.74
N GLN A 2 7.12 10.38 2.56
CA GLN A 2 6.49 10.08 1.26
C GLN A 2 4.98 10.26 1.33
N HIS A 3 4.40 10.80 0.27
CA HIS A 3 2.97 11.13 0.22
C HIS A 3 2.37 10.76 -1.14
N VAL A 4 1.08 10.42 -1.12
CA VAL A 4 0.23 10.23 -2.28
C VAL A 4 -1.23 10.51 -1.91
N GLU A 5 -1.95 11.18 -2.80
CA GLU A 5 -3.39 11.39 -2.68
C GLU A 5 -4.12 10.67 -3.81
N LEU A 6 -5.14 9.89 -3.46
CA LEU A 6 -6.02 9.18 -4.38
C LEU A 6 -7.43 9.76 -4.19
N SER A 7 -7.96 10.35 -5.26
CA SER A 7 -9.25 11.05 -5.26
C SER A 7 -10.32 10.26 -6.02
N SER A 8 -11.57 10.38 -5.57
CA SER A 8 -12.75 9.90 -6.28
C SER A 8 -13.01 10.63 -7.60
N ASP A 9 -12.49 11.85 -7.74
CA ASP A 9 -12.77 12.74 -8.87
C ASP A 9 -11.91 12.44 -10.11
N THR A 10 -10.86 11.62 -9.96
CA THR A 10 -10.04 11.11 -11.06
C THR A 10 -10.36 9.65 -11.36
N ALA A 11 -10.48 9.32 -12.65
CA ALA A 11 -10.89 7.99 -13.10
C ALA A 11 -10.02 6.86 -12.49
N THR A 12 -10.66 6.05 -11.64
CA THR A 12 -10.23 4.73 -11.11
C THR A 12 -8.92 4.65 -10.31
N THR A 13 -8.76 5.49 -9.27
CA THR A 13 -7.61 5.37 -8.34
C THR A 13 -7.94 4.74 -6.98
N LEU A 14 -9.22 4.60 -6.62
CA LEU A 14 -9.64 4.08 -5.32
C LEU A 14 -9.81 2.54 -5.32
N PRO A 15 -9.58 1.87 -4.17
CA PRO A 15 -9.80 0.44 -4.07
C PRO A 15 -11.31 0.14 -4.10
N THR A 16 -11.70 -0.83 -4.92
CA THR A 16 -13.07 -1.36 -4.95
C THR A 16 -13.07 -2.83 -4.51
N GLN A 17 -14.24 -3.46 -4.53
CA GLN A 17 -14.42 -4.88 -4.29
C GLN A 17 -13.66 -5.72 -5.32
N THR A 18 -13.64 -5.31 -6.58
CA THR A 18 -13.01 -6.04 -7.68
C THR A 18 -11.63 -5.52 -8.03
N THR A 19 -11.29 -4.30 -7.60
CA THR A 19 -10.01 -3.65 -7.89
C THR A 19 -9.23 -3.30 -6.62
N PRO A 20 -8.52 -4.26 -5.99
CA PRO A 20 -7.69 -3.98 -4.83
C PRO A 20 -6.46 -3.16 -5.22
N LEU A 21 -5.95 -2.37 -4.27
CA LEU A 21 -4.68 -1.65 -4.42
C LEU A 21 -3.57 -2.37 -3.66
N ALA A 22 -2.36 -2.36 -4.20
CA ALA A 22 -1.18 -2.76 -3.44
C ALA A 22 0.06 -1.96 -3.81
N PHE A 23 0.99 -1.91 -2.86
CA PHE A 23 2.32 -1.37 -3.08
C PHE A 23 3.32 -2.08 -2.16
N MET A 24 4.59 -2.01 -2.54
CA MET A 24 5.68 -2.54 -1.73
C MET A 24 5.89 -1.64 -0.51
N PHE A 25 5.54 -2.14 0.67
CA PHE A 25 5.62 -1.42 1.94
C PHE A 25 7.08 -1.11 2.30
N ASN A 26 7.96 -2.09 2.13
CA ASN A 26 9.40 -1.97 2.37
C ASN A 26 10.19 -1.48 1.15
N SER A 27 9.60 -0.59 0.34
CA SER A 27 10.34 0.15 -0.68
C SER A 27 10.69 1.54 -0.13
N PHE A 28 11.98 1.77 0.09
CA PHE A 28 12.48 2.99 0.73
C PHE A 28 12.93 4.05 -0.30
N TYR A 29 12.95 3.69 -1.59
CA TYR A 29 13.37 4.58 -2.68
C TYR A 29 12.38 5.71 -2.95
N ASN A 30 12.88 6.76 -3.62
CA ASN A 30 12.18 8.01 -3.87
C ASN A 30 10.79 7.85 -4.50
N GLN A 31 10.63 6.86 -5.39
CA GLN A 31 9.35 6.53 -5.99
C GLN A 31 8.96 5.09 -5.69
N THR A 32 7.72 4.88 -5.27
CA THR A 32 7.13 3.55 -5.12
C THR A 32 5.79 3.50 -5.81
N LYS A 33 5.65 2.60 -6.77
CA LYS A 33 4.42 2.43 -7.55
C LYS A 33 3.28 1.91 -6.68
N ILE A 34 2.10 2.45 -6.93
CA ILE A 34 0.83 1.94 -6.40
C ILE A 34 0.13 1.26 -7.57
N LEU A 35 -0.14 -0.01 -7.34
CA LEU A 35 -0.64 -0.94 -8.33
C LEU A 35 -2.11 -1.23 -8.01
N GLN A 36 -2.92 -1.34 -9.04
CA GLN A 36 -4.30 -1.79 -8.94
C GLN A 36 -4.46 -3.14 -9.64
N GLY A 37 -5.05 -4.10 -8.94
CA GLY A 37 -5.40 -5.39 -9.52
C GLY A 37 -6.77 -5.35 -10.16
N SER A 38 -7.01 -6.18 -11.16
CA SER A 38 -8.34 -6.49 -11.67
C SER A 38 -8.36 -7.91 -12.23
N ILE A 39 -9.53 -8.42 -12.60
CA ILE A 39 -9.67 -9.69 -13.30
C ILE A 39 -10.29 -9.43 -14.68
N VAL A 40 -9.59 -9.84 -15.73
CA VAL A 40 -10.05 -9.75 -17.12
C VAL A 40 -10.01 -11.14 -17.73
N ALA A 41 -11.15 -11.62 -18.24
CA ALA A 41 -11.27 -12.96 -18.80
C ALA A 41 -10.69 -14.06 -17.87
N SER A 42 -11.04 -13.99 -16.59
CA SER A 42 -10.57 -14.91 -15.52
C SER A 42 -9.06 -14.88 -15.23
N ASN A 43 -8.31 -13.91 -15.78
CA ASN A 43 -6.89 -13.73 -15.51
C ASN A 43 -6.67 -12.47 -14.66
N PRO A 44 -5.81 -12.52 -13.63
CA PRO A 44 -5.44 -11.33 -12.89
C PRO A 44 -4.61 -10.41 -13.78
N VAL A 45 -4.96 -9.13 -13.77
CA VAL A 45 -4.23 -8.05 -14.45
C VAL A 45 -3.82 -7.02 -13.41
N VAL A 46 -2.71 -6.33 -13.66
CA VAL A 46 -2.21 -5.27 -12.80
C VAL A 46 -1.95 -4.01 -13.63
N THR A 47 -2.32 -2.86 -13.09
CA THR A 47 -2.08 -1.54 -13.69
C THR A 47 -1.45 -0.59 -12.68
N ASP A 48 -0.55 0.26 -13.14
CA ASP A 48 0.01 1.35 -12.34
C ASP A 48 -1.01 2.49 -12.27
N VAL A 49 -1.42 2.89 -11.06
CA VAL A 49 -2.44 3.94 -10.88
C VAL A 49 -1.90 5.20 -10.21
N ALA A 50 -0.84 5.09 -9.43
CA ALA A 50 -0.20 6.22 -8.77
C ALA A 50 1.22 5.87 -8.33
N SER A 51 1.93 6.83 -7.71
CA SER A 51 3.25 6.61 -7.14
C SER A 51 3.40 7.45 -5.87
N PHE A 52 3.95 6.86 -4.81
CA PHE A 52 4.51 7.63 -3.71
C PHE A 52 5.70 8.42 -4.22
N ASN A 53 5.77 9.70 -3.87
CA ASN A 53 6.93 10.54 -4.13
C ASN A 53 7.55 10.96 -2.79
N LYS A 54 8.89 10.84 -2.68
CA LYS A 54 9.63 11.38 -1.52
C LYS A 54 9.54 12.89 -1.59
N GLN A 55 9.04 13.49 -0.51
CA GLN A 55 9.15 14.92 -0.29
C GLN A 55 10.61 15.21 0.08
N THR A 56 11.28 16.00 -0.76
CA THR A 56 12.66 16.43 -0.55
C THR A 56 12.75 17.73 0.23
N PHE A 57 11.67 18.52 0.26
CA PHE A 57 11.58 19.81 0.94
C PHE A 57 10.20 19.97 1.59
N ASP A 58 10.14 20.68 2.71
CA ASP A 58 8.89 21.11 3.31
C ASP A 58 8.47 22.44 2.69
N VAL A 59 7.17 22.62 2.43
CA VAL A 59 6.68 23.71 1.55
C VAL A 59 6.43 25.01 2.33
N ASP A 60 6.57 24.97 3.66
CA ASP A 60 5.97 25.95 4.58
C ASP A 60 7.00 26.81 5.34
N ILE A 61 8.28 26.46 5.31
CA ILE A 61 9.36 27.27 5.91
C ILE A 61 10.59 27.30 5.01
N ASP A 62 11.29 28.44 5.00
CA ASP A 62 12.53 28.59 4.25
C ASP A 62 13.57 27.56 4.74
N ASN A 63 14.23 26.89 3.80
CA ASN A 63 15.12 25.76 4.03
C ASN A 63 16.18 26.05 5.10
N ALA A 64 16.66 27.30 5.14
CA ALA A 64 17.65 27.78 6.11
C ALA A 64 17.26 27.60 7.59
N PHE A 65 15.97 27.39 7.90
CA PHE A 65 15.46 27.20 9.25
C PHE A 65 15.03 25.75 9.54
N GLN A 66 15.21 24.83 8.59
CA GLN A 66 14.78 23.45 8.72
C GLN A 66 15.92 22.56 9.21
N TRP A 67 15.98 22.34 10.53
CA TRP A 67 17.00 21.52 11.18
C TRP A 67 17.07 20.06 10.70
N ASN A 68 15.99 19.57 10.07
CA ASN A 68 15.88 18.20 9.55
C ASN A 68 15.95 18.14 8.01
N GLU A 69 16.37 19.21 7.33
CA GLU A 69 16.44 19.26 5.86
C GLU A 69 17.33 18.14 5.30
N PHE A 70 18.47 17.89 5.94
CA PHE A 70 19.42 16.86 5.51
C PHE A 70 18.85 15.44 5.56
N GLU A 71 18.02 15.10 6.55
CA GLU A 71 17.38 13.77 6.65
C GLU A 71 16.43 13.50 5.46
N ASN A 72 15.77 14.54 4.93
CA ASN A 72 14.89 14.39 3.77
C ASN A 72 15.67 14.32 2.43
N GLN A 73 16.95 14.71 2.40
CA GLN A 73 17.80 14.62 1.21
C GLN A 73 18.54 13.28 1.09
N ASP A 74 18.64 12.51 2.19
CA ASP A 74 19.38 11.26 2.20
C ASP A 74 18.85 10.24 1.18
N LEU A 75 19.77 9.73 0.36
CA LEU A 75 19.44 8.74 -0.65
C LEU A 75 19.67 7.35 -0.09
N VAL A 76 18.63 6.51 -0.17
CA VAL A 76 18.78 5.08 0.09
C VAL A 76 19.81 4.51 -0.87
N SER A 77 20.78 3.80 -0.33
CA SER A 77 21.81 3.13 -1.12
C SER A 77 21.18 2.22 -2.19
N THR A 78 21.80 2.28 -3.37
CA THR A 78 21.36 1.57 -4.56
C THR A 78 21.90 0.14 -4.62
N THR A 79 22.66 -0.31 -3.61
CA THR A 79 23.26 -1.66 -3.55
C THR A 79 22.76 -2.45 -2.35
N GLU A 80 22.59 -1.78 -1.21
CA GLU A 80 22.13 -2.40 0.02
C GLU A 80 21.63 -1.34 1.00
N TYR A 81 20.59 -1.65 1.76
CA TYR A 81 20.14 -0.82 2.88
C TYR A 81 19.53 -1.69 3.98
N LEU A 82 19.51 -1.17 5.20
CA LEU A 82 19.00 -1.87 6.36
C LEU A 82 17.67 -1.24 6.82
N PRO A 83 16.51 -1.86 6.57
CA PRO A 83 15.23 -1.31 7.01
C PRO A 83 15.11 -1.39 8.53
N VAL A 84 14.79 -0.28 9.19
CA VAL A 84 14.65 -0.21 10.66
C VAL A 84 13.17 -0.17 11.04
N TYR A 85 12.45 0.80 10.47
CA TYR A 85 11.06 1.07 10.82
C TYR A 85 10.34 1.72 9.65
N SER A 86 9.04 1.45 9.53
CA SER A 86 8.17 2.17 8.61
C SER A 86 6.82 2.40 9.26
N LYS A 87 6.25 3.59 9.05
CA LYS A 87 4.92 3.98 9.50
C LYS A 87 4.09 4.36 8.28
N LEU A 88 2.97 3.68 8.09
CA LEU A 88 1.95 4.08 7.12
C LEU A 88 0.82 4.80 7.85
N LYS A 89 0.37 5.93 7.32
CA LYS A 89 -0.81 6.65 7.79
C LYS A 89 -1.75 6.83 6.61
N ILE A 90 -2.95 6.27 6.72
CA ILE A 90 -3.99 6.33 5.69
C ILE A 90 -5.14 7.14 6.25
N THR A 91 -5.44 8.26 5.62
CA THR A 91 -6.56 9.13 5.96
C THR A 91 -7.67 8.95 4.94
N PHE A 92 -8.84 8.58 5.43
CA PHE A 92 -10.08 8.43 4.70
C PHE A 92 -10.91 9.69 4.94
N ALA A 93 -11.08 10.49 3.90
CA ALA A 93 -11.78 11.77 3.99
C ALA A 93 -12.81 11.90 2.88
N GLY A 94 -14.01 12.39 3.19
CA GLY A 94 -15.03 12.58 2.16
C GLY A 94 -16.43 12.74 2.72
N LYS A 95 -17.44 12.48 1.89
CA LYS A 95 -18.84 12.69 2.23
C LYS A 95 -19.67 11.49 1.83
N ILE A 96 -20.32 10.86 2.79
CA ILE A 96 -21.25 9.75 2.56
C ILE A 96 -22.67 10.28 2.53
N LEU A 97 -23.41 9.95 1.48
CA LEU A 97 -24.83 10.30 1.32
C LEU A 97 -25.72 9.31 2.05
N SER A 98 -26.88 9.78 2.54
CA SER A 98 -27.87 8.93 3.22
C SER A 98 -28.63 7.97 2.31
N THR A 99 -28.49 8.11 0.99
CA THR A 99 -28.98 7.13 0.02
C THR A 99 -28.27 5.79 0.11
N ARG A 100 -27.11 5.74 0.79
CA ARG A 100 -26.35 4.51 1.00
C ARG A 100 -26.89 3.73 2.19
N THR A 101 -27.31 2.49 1.96
CA THR A 101 -27.89 1.62 2.98
C THR A 101 -26.89 0.68 3.65
N ALA A 102 -25.75 0.40 3.01
CA ALA A 102 -24.73 -0.52 3.49
C ALA A 102 -23.47 0.20 4.01
N PRO A 103 -22.81 -0.31 5.07
CA PRO A 103 -21.53 0.22 5.55
C PRO A 103 -20.42 0.18 4.51
N VAL A 104 -19.58 1.21 4.50
CA VAL A 104 -18.34 1.25 3.73
C VAL A 104 -17.22 0.65 4.56
N ARG A 105 -16.55 -0.36 4.03
CA ARG A 105 -15.47 -1.05 4.72
C ARG A 105 -14.20 -1.01 3.90
N PHE A 106 -13.12 -0.66 4.56
CA PHE A 106 -11.77 -0.79 4.03
C PHE A 106 -10.98 -1.77 4.89
N ARG A 107 -10.18 -2.61 4.24
CA ARG A 107 -9.21 -3.49 4.89
C ARG A 107 -7.82 -3.11 4.40
N VAL A 108 -6.92 -2.89 5.33
CA VAL A 108 -5.51 -2.62 5.07
C VAL A 108 -4.70 -3.75 5.69
N THR A 109 -4.01 -4.52 4.86
CA THR A 109 -3.25 -5.68 5.30
C THR A 109 -1.80 -5.57 4.87
N LEU A 110 -0.88 -5.69 5.82
CA LEU A 110 0.54 -5.93 5.55
C LEU A 110 0.77 -7.44 5.53
N PHE A 111 1.33 -7.96 4.46
CA PHE A 111 1.61 -9.39 4.33
C PHE A 111 2.88 -9.68 3.51
N LYS A 112 3.39 -10.89 3.70
CA LYS A 112 4.49 -11.47 2.92
C LYS A 112 4.03 -12.75 2.24
N LEU A 113 4.66 -13.07 1.13
CA LEU A 113 4.54 -14.38 0.50
C LEU A 113 5.58 -15.34 1.10
N LYS A 114 5.17 -16.57 1.37
CA LYS A 114 6.09 -17.61 1.87
C LYS A 114 6.91 -18.16 0.71
N ASN A 115 8.13 -18.60 1.02
CA ASN A 115 9.02 -19.24 0.07
C ASN A 115 8.45 -20.59 -0.40
N GLN A 116 7.72 -20.54 -1.50
CA GLN A 116 7.04 -21.66 -2.16
C GLN A 116 7.05 -21.38 -3.66
N PRO A 117 6.93 -22.41 -4.53
CA PRO A 117 6.75 -22.20 -5.96
C PRO A 117 5.55 -21.27 -6.23
N MET A 118 5.85 -20.06 -6.71
CA MET A 118 4.90 -18.94 -6.81
C MET A 118 3.80 -19.19 -7.83
N VAL A 119 4.13 -19.97 -8.86
CA VAL A 119 3.27 -20.34 -9.96
C VAL A 119 3.33 -21.85 -10.09
N THR A 120 2.17 -22.45 -9.95
CA THR A 120 1.90 -23.84 -10.31
C THR A 120 0.81 -23.84 -11.37
N SER A 121 0.61 -24.96 -12.05
CA SER A 121 -0.51 -25.12 -12.99
C SER A 121 -1.89 -24.86 -12.35
N ALA A 122 -1.98 -24.93 -11.01
CA ALA A 122 -3.22 -24.74 -10.27
C ALA A 122 -3.34 -23.38 -9.55
N LYS A 123 -2.22 -22.71 -9.24
CA LYS A 123 -2.20 -21.50 -8.39
C LYS A 123 -1.09 -20.55 -8.77
N ASN A 124 -1.44 -19.27 -8.88
CA ASN A 124 -0.50 -18.16 -9.04
C ASN A 124 -0.79 -17.11 -7.97
N PHE A 125 0.16 -16.87 -7.08
CA PHE A 125 0.09 -15.82 -6.05
C PHE A 125 1.29 -14.88 -6.13
N ASN A 126 1.99 -14.85 -7.29
CA ASN A 126 3.16 -14.02 -7.50
C ASN A 126 2.78 -12.54 -7.52
N MET A 127 3.21 -11.77 -6.53
CA MET A 127 2.99 -10.32 -6.53
C MET A 127 4.05 -9.59 -7.36
N PRO A 128 3.69 -8.55 -8.13
CA PRO A 128 2.36 -7.94 -8.20
C PRO A 128 1.41 -8.57 -9.24
N TYR A 129 1.87 -9.49 -10.08
CA TYR A 129 1.09 -10.03 -11.20
C TYR A 129 -0.21 -10.76 -10.78
N GLY A 130 -0.24 -11.31 -9.57
CA GLY A 130 -1.40 -11.95 -8.96
C GLY A 130 -2.31 -11.00 -8.17
N LEU A 131 -2.08 -9.67 -8.21
CA LEU A 131 -2.83 -8.70 -7.39
C LEU A 131 -4.35 -8.78 -7.61
N GLY A 132 -4.79 -9.02 -8.85
CA GLY A 132 -6.22 -9.21 -9.16
C GLY A 132 -6.87 -10.38 -8.39
N ALA A 133 -6.11 -11.40 -8.01
CA ALA A 133 -6.63 -12.54 -7.25
C ALA A 133 -7.04 -12.18 -5.80
N TYR A 134 -6.61 -11.01 -5.30
CA TYR A 134 -7.01 -10.47 -4.00
C TYR A 134 -8.27 -9.59 -4.09
N TRP A 135 -9.06 -9.71 -5.15
CA TRP A 135 -10.43 -9.19 -5.17
C TRP A 135 -11.27 -9.82 -4.04
N HIS A 136 -12.37 -9.17 -3.65
CA HIS A 136 -13.35 -9.69 -2.69
C HIS A 136 -12.83 -9.95 -1.25
N MET A 137 -11.68 -9.39 -0.89
CA MET A 137 -11.08 -9.55 0.45
C MET A 137 -11.87 -8.84 1.56
N CYS A 138 -12.73 -7.88 1.18
CA CYS A 138 -13.63 -7.12 2.06
C CYS A 138 -15.11 -7.51 1.93
N GLN A 139 -15.43 -8.56 1.18
CA GLN A 139 -16.82 -8.90 0.91
C GLN A 139 -17.58 -9.33 2.18
N ASP A 140 -18.87 -8.99 2.25
CA ASP A 140 -19.77 -9.35 3.35
C ASP A 140 -20.26 -10.81 3.24
N ASP A 141 -20.53 -11.27 2.02
CA ASP A 141 -20.93 -12.65 1.74
C ASP A 141 -19.75 -13.61 1.93
N VAL A 142 -19.85 -14.44 2.96
CA VAL A 142 -18.82 -15.43 3.36
C VAL A 142 -18.49 -16.41 2.23
N THR A 143 -19.45 -16.72 1.36
CA THR A 143 -19.28 -17.70 0.27
C THR A 143 -18.45 -17.16 -0.90
N LYS A 144 -18.41 -15.84 -1.05
CA LYS A 144 -17.69 -15.14 -2.15
C LYS A 144 -16.45 -14.40 -1.66
N LYS A 145 -16.29 -14.28 -0.33
CA LYS A 145 -15.16 -13.62 0.30
C LYS A 145 -13.88 -14.42 0.11
N ASN A 146 -12.82 -13.73 -0.31
CA ASN A 146 -11.49 -14.31 -0.39
C ASN A 146 -10.73 -14.17 0.93
N TYR A 147 -9.78 -15.10 1.15
CA TYR A 147 -8.98 -15.17 2.37
C TYR A 147 -7.52 -15.42 2.07
N PHE A 148 -6.65 -14.86 2.92
CA PHE A 148 -5.25 -15.23 2.93
C PHE A 148 -5.09 -16.68 3.37
N SER A 149 -4.49 -17.49 2.51
CA SER A 149 -4.12 -18.86 2.88
C SER A 149 -2.88 -18.86 3.78
N LYS A 150 -2.98 -19.43 4.98
CA LYS A 150 -1.85 -19.62 5.91
C LYS A 150 -0.70 -20.44 5.30
N LYS A 151 -0.95 -21.22 4.25
CA LYS A 151 0.08 -22.00 3.55
C LYS A 151 0.99 -21.12 2.69
N TYR A 152 0.44 -20.05 2.08
CA TYR A 152 1.14 -19.23 1.09
C TYR A 152 1.46 -17.83 1.60
N HIS A 153 0.75 -17.35 2.62
CA HIS A 153 0.84 -15.97 3.11
C HIS A 153 1.22 -15.94 4.58
N THR A 154 1.99 -14.92 4.94
CA THR A 154 2.22 -14.51 6.32
C THR A 154 1.63 -13.12 6.47
N VAL A 155 0.51 -13.00 7.18
CA VAL A 155 -0.09 -11.70 7.51
C VAL A 155 0.66 -11.11 8.70
N LEU A 156 1.21 -9.91 8.53
CA LEU A 156 1.98 -9.19 9.54
C LEU A 156 1.08 -8.27 10.36
N MET A 157 0.17 -7.57 9.69
CA MET A 157 -0.80 -6.68 10.30
C MET A 157 -2.07 -6.66 9.46
N ASP A 158 -3.23 -6.66 10.09
CA ASP A 158 -4.52 -6.54 9.41
C ASP A 158 -5.38 -5.55 10.18
N LYS A 159 -5.80 -4.46 9.52
CA LYS A 159 -6.66 -3.45 10.12
C LYS A 159 -7.90 -3.22 9.25
N TRP A 160 -9.02 -3.04 9.92
CA TRP A 160 -10.32 -2.80 9.30
C TRP A 160 -10.84 -1.44 9.72
N LEU A 161 -11.34 -0.67 8.76
CA LEU A 161 -12.09 0.56 8.99
C LEU A 161 -13.51 0.33 8.47
N THR A 162 -14.50 0.57 9.32
CA THR A 162 -15.91 0.54 8.94
C THR A 162 -16.50 1.93 9.16
N ILE A 163 -17.13 2.46 8.11
CA ILE A 163 -17.85 3.72 8.14
C ILE A 163 -19.33 3.39 7.94
N VAL A 164 -20.13 3.71 8.95
CA VAL A 164 -21.59 3.50 8.92
C VAL A 164 -22.23 4.70 8.23
N PRO A 165 -23.19 4.51 7.31
CA PRO A 165 -23.89 5.61 6.67
C PRO A 165 -24.68 6.45 7.70
N PRO A 166 -24.98 7.72 7.39
CA PRO A 166 -25.79 8.56 8.27
C PRO A 166 -27.18 7.95 8.52
N THR A 167 -27.72 8.23 9.71
CA THR A 167 -29.12 7.91 10.04
C THR A 167 -30.10 8.62 9.10
N PRO A 168 -31.33 8.11 8.92
CA PRO A 168 -32.28 8.59 7.90
C PRO A 168 -32.62 10.10 7.96
N HIS A 169 -32.42 10.75 9.10
CA HIS A 169 -32.72 12.17 9.31
C HIS A 169 -31.60 13.13 8.85
N LEU A 170 -30.44 12.62 8.47
CA LEU A 170 -29.33 13.41 7.93
C LEU A 170 -29.21 13.16 6.43
N THR A 171 -28.99 14.20 5.63
CA THR A 171 -28.79 14.07 4.18
C THR A 171 -27.41 13.51 3.81
N SER A 172 -26.43 13.74 4.68
CA SER A 172 -25.05 13.31 4.47
C SER A 172 -24.23 13.37 5.76
N GLN A 173 -23.09 12.68 5.76
CA GLN A 173 -22.11 12.70 6.83
C GLN A 173 -20.72 12.97 6.26
N VAL A 174 -20.04 13.98 6.80
CA VAL A 174 -18.60 14.19 6.54
C VAL A 174 -17.81 13.16 7.33
N VAL A 175 -16.89 12.49 6.64
CA VAL A 175 -16.04 11.45 7.20
C VAL A 175 -14.61 11.95 7.19
N TYR A 176 -13.95 11.82 8.34
CA TYR A 176 -12.51 11.98 8.48
C TYR A 176 -12.02 10.92 9.47
N ARG A 177 -11.32 9.91 8.97
CA ARG A 177 -10.81 8.79 9.78
C ARG A 177 -9.40 8.46 9.35
N THR A 178 -8.52 8.25 10.31
CA THR A 178 -7.12 7.93 10.05
C THR A 178 -6.78 6.57 10.64
N LEU A 179 -6.05 5.77 9.87
CA LEU A 179 -5.56 4.45 10.25
C LEU A 179 -4.04 4.46 10.11
N GLU A 180 -3.36 4.12 11.20
CA GLU A 180 -1.90 4.06 11.23
C GLU A 180 -1.40 2.62 11.33
N LEU A 181 -0.36 2.25 10.58
CA LEU A 181 0.32 0.96 10.65
C LEU A 181 1.81 1.19 10.93
N PRO A 182 2.20 1.26 12.21
CA PRO A 182 3.61 1.24 12.60
C PRO A 182 4.16 -0.19 12.45
N TYR A 183 5.33 -0.35 11.83
CA TYR A 183 5.96 -1.65 11.66
C TYR A 183 7.48 -1.56 11.85
N SER A 184 7.99 -2.31 12.82
CA SER A 184 9.43 -2.53 13.01
C SER A 184 9.85 -3.81 12.30
N PHE A 185 10.98 -3.75 11.58
CA PHE A 185 11.47 -4.89 10.81
C PHE A 185 12.11 -5.99 11.68
N GLY A 186 12.25 -5.77 12.99
CA GLY A 186 12.67 -6.76 13.97
C GLY A 186 14.13 -7.16 13.82
N SER A 187 14.41 -8.09 12.90
CA SER A 187 15.77 -8.47 12.55
C SER A 187 16.33 -7.48 11.52
N LEU A 188 17.42 -6.81 11.90
CA LEU A 188 18.24 -5.99 11.02
C LEU A 188 18.95 -6.88 9.97
N LYS A 189 18.19 -7.36 8.98
CA LYS A 189 18.71 -8.03 7.79
C LYS A 189 18.86 -7.01 6.66
N PRO A 190 20.07 -6.80 6.12
CA PRO A 190 20.23 -5.93 4.96
C PRO A 190 19.38 -6.42 3.79
N VAL A 191 18.69 -5.49 3.15
CA VAL A 191 18.07 -5.72 1.86
C VAL A 191 19.13 -5.40 0.82
N THR A 192 19.74 -6.45 0.26
CA THR A 192 20.70 -6.33 -0.85
C THR A 192 19.93 -6.23 -2.16
N PHE A 193 20.16 -5.15 -2.89
CA PHE A 193 19.56 -4.87 -4.18
C PHE A 193 20.58 -4.15 -5.03
N ASP A 194 21.13 -4.78 -6.07
CA ASP A 194 22.01 -4.08 -7.01
C ASP A 194 21.19 -3.36 -8.09
N LYS A 195 20.93 -2.07 -7.88
CA LYS A 195 20.26 -1.20 -8.86
C LYS A 195 21.16 -0.83 -10.03
N GLN A 196 22.49 -0.94 -9.90
CA GLN A 196 23.44 -0.50 -10.92
C GLN A 196 23.71 -1.58 -11.98
N ALA A 197 23.41 -2.84 -11.68
CA ALA A 197 23.58 -3.95 -12.62
C ALA A 197 22.49 -4.04 -13.72
N LEU A 198 21.41 -3.25 -13.69
CA LEU A 198 20.24 -3.42 -14.57
C LEU A 198 19.58 -2.08 -15.00
N PRO A 199 18.87 -2.05 -16.16
CA PRO A 199 18.38 -0.81 -16.78
C PRO A 199 17.40 -0.01 -15.91
N ALA A 200 17.38 1.32 -16.14
CA ALA A 200 16.65 2.33 -15.36
C ALA A 200 15.13 2.13 -15.19
N THR A 201 14.52 1.17 -15.89
CA THR A 201 13.08 0.89 -15.90
C THR A 201 12.64 -0.26 -14.98
N GLN A 202 13.56 -1.00 -14.33
CA GLN A 202 13.17 -2.09 -13.44
C GLN A 202 12.68 -1.62 -12.07
N THR A 203 11.55 -2.19 -11.64
CA THR A 203 10.91 -1.89 -10.36
C THR A 203 11.55 -2.68 -9.22
N VAL A 204 11.73 -2.03 -8.06
CA VAL A 204 12.48 -2.54 -6.89
C VAL A 204 12.07 -3.96 -6.45
N TYR A 205 10.79 -4.31 -6.56
CA TYR A 205 10.28 -5.61 -6.12
C TYR A 205 10.76 -6.80 -6.96
N THR A 206 11.31 -6.62 -8.16
CA THR A 206 11.82 -7.74 -8.99
C THR A 206 13.18 -8.25 -8.54
N ASN A 207 13.88 -7.48 -7.70
CA ASN A 207 15.28 -7.71 -7.37
C ASN A 207 15.52 -7.97 -5.86
N ILE A 208 14.44 -8.06 -5.09
CA ILE A 208 14.47 -8.46 -3.68
C ILE A 208 13.86 -9.87 -3.62
N PRO A 209 14.45 -10.82 -2.86
CA PRO A 209 13.84 -12.13 -2.64
C PRO A 209 12.39 -11.97 -2.19
N GLN A 210 11.46 -12.69 -2.84
CA GLN A 210 10.03 -12.43 -2.64
C GLN A 210 9.58 -12.61 -1.19
N GLU A 211 10.21 -13.53 -0.45
CA GLU A 211 9.96 -13.76 0.98
C GLU A 211 10.28 -12.53 1.87
N ASP A 212 11.15 -11.64 1.39
CA ASP A 212 11.55 -10.41 2.06
C ASP A 212 10.70 -9.21 1.62
N VAL A 213 9.93 -9.33 0.52
CA VAL A 213 9.02 -8.28 0.06
C VAL A 213 7.77 -8.24 0.94
N ILE A 214 7.51 -7.08 1.55
CA ILE A 214 6.28 -6.80 2.29
C ILE A 214 5.33 -6.02 1.39
N TRP A 215 4.14 -6.55 1.18
CA TRP A 215 3.08 -5.88 0.44
C TRP A 215 2.09 -5.26 1.41
N CYS A 216 1.67 -4.03 1.12
CA CYS A 216 0.50 -3.42 1.71
C CYS A 216 -0.66 -3.56 0.73
N LEU A 217 -1.69 -4.33 1.09
CA LEU A 217 -2.93 -4.49 0.34
C LEU A 217 -4.00 -3.59 0.94
N ILE A 218 -4.69 -2.82 0.11
CA ILE A 218 -5.89 -2.07 0.47
C ILE A 218 -7.05 -2.60 -0.37
N SER A 219 -8.10 -3.05 0.31
CA SER A 219 -9.32 -3.55 -0.34
C SER A 219 -10.55 -2.84 0.23
N SER A 220 -11.63 -2.83 -0.54
CA SER A 220 -12.90 -2.21 -0.16
C SER A 220 -14.06 -3.17 -0.42
N ASN A 221 -15.18 -3.01 0.28
CA ASN A 221 -16.43 -3.74 -0.03
C ASN A 221 -17.30 -3.02 -1.09
N GLN A 222 -16.82 -1.92 -1.65
CA GLN A 222 -17.59 -1.06 -2.55
C GLN A 222 -17.46 -1.51 -4.00
N THR A 223 -18.56 -1.62 -4.73
CA THR A 223 -18.57 -1.96 -6.16
C THR A 223 -18.37 -0.75 -7.07
N SER A 224 -18.56 0.45 -6.54
CA SER A 224 -18.41 1.73 -7.22
C SER A 224 -17.78 2.75 -6.27
N ASP A 225 -17.65 4.00 -6.74
CA ASP A 225 -17.12 5.08 -5.93
C ASP A 225 -17.85 5.23 -4.58
N SER A 226 -17.06 5.44 -3.54
CA SER A 226 -17.52 5.57 -2.17
C SER A 226 -17.77 7.01 -1.74
N GLY A 227 -17.31 7.99 -2.52
CA GLY A 227 -17.25 9.41 -2.12
C GLY A 227 -16.25 9.66 -0.99
N ILE A 228 -15.33 8.72 -0.78
CA ILE A 228 -14.25 8.78 0.21
C ILE A 228 -12.91 8.75 -0.54
N ASN A 229 -12.15 9.81 -0.37
CA ASN A 229 -10.78 9.94 -0.83
C ASN A 229 -9.82 9.25 0.15
N LEU A 230 -8.70 8.75 -0.39
CA LEU A 230 -7.62 8.14 0.38
C LEU A 230 -6.37 9.00 0.24
N ASN A 231 -5.93 9.60 1.34
CA ASN A 231 -4.61 10.20 1.45
C ASN A 231 -3.69 9.23 2.19
N ILE A 232 -2.55 8.86 1.59
CA ILE A 232 -1.60 7.90 2.17
C ILE A 232 -0.24 8.57 2.36
N GLU A 233 0.22 8.58 3.60
CA GLU A 233 1.53 9.04 4.02
C GLU A 233 2.38 7.86 4.50
N ARG A 234 3.63 7.81 4.08
CA ARG A 234 4.61 6.83 4.53
C ARG A 234 5.86 7.51 5.05
N THR A 235 6.26 7.13 6.26
CA THR A 235 7.54 7.51 6.86
C THR A 235 8.39 6.25 6.98
N ASN A 236 9.60 6.30 6.44
CA ASN A 236 10.52 5.19 6.39
C ASN A 236 11.80 5.58 7.13
N TYR A 237 12.40 4.63 7.84
CA TYR A 237 13.69 4.77 8.50
C TYR A 237 14.58 3.60 8.15
N TRP A 238 15.79 3.89 7.71
CA TRP A 238 16.77 2.89 7.28
C TRP A 238 18.16 3.24 7.81
N ARG A 239 19.09 2.29 7.71
CA ARG A 239 20.52 2.55 7.87
C ARG A 239 21.28 2.18 6.61
N ASP A 240 22.32 2.93 6.32
CA ASP A 240 23.28 2.56 5.28
C ASP A 240 24.25 1.47 5.79
N LYS A 241 25.16 1.05 4.91
CA LYS A 241 26.20 0.05 5.22
C LYS A 241 27.19 0.50 6.31
N HIS A 242 27.29 1.79 6.56
CA HIS A 242 28.15 2.38 7.60
C HIS A 242 27.41 2.61 8.92
N GLY A 243 26.11 2.28 8.98
CA GLY A 243 25.27 2.44 10.15
C GLY A 243 24.68 3.84 10.32
N VAL A 244 24.85 4.74 9.35
CA VAL A 244 24.24 6.07 9.33
C VAL A 244 22.76 5.92 9.05
N GLN A 245 21.93 6.57 9.87
CA GLN A 245 20.48 6.50 9.79
C GLN A 245 19.94 7.56 8.82
N GLY A 246 18.96 7.17 8.01
CA GLY A 246 18.13 8.05 7.18
C GLY A 246 16.66 7.70 7.29
#